data_AF-A0A8K1CLF5-F1
#
_entry.id   AF-A0A8K1CLF5-F1
#
_cell.length_a   1.000
_cell.length_b   1.000
_cell.length_c   1.000
_cell.angle_alpha   90.00
_cell.angle_beta   90.00
_cell.angle_gamma   90.00
#
_symmetry.space_group_name_H-M   'P 1'
#
loop_
_entity.id
_entity.type
_entity.pdbx_description
1 polymer ?
#
loop_
_entity_poly.entity_id
_entity_poly.type
_entity_poly.pdbx_seq_one_letter_code
_entity_poly.pdbx_strand_id
1 'polypeptide(L)'
;MIRRLSSTVLSSLEFRTQSILSRLPSPFARFCYRLWHGVTKIYHAVDLRNEYHGGVYLTRVVIQMVAHTYCAYEASTVVSEHWMNDLRVALMVANSWVVPCLQLLFRKYAPQGRLLSITLNLTLDIVSIYVIPIVIMLPTTREFDTTLTNFPEDKWYTDKWFAVVVFQFRFIGVASITEFLARIFITYNVARNLRFISLMLRKEEREQTNEESTAKMAIAVAAAIHPAPAPPARRSLSSSTASLLSESKEKLKQQIRRRCLRLELVHSAILIALGAVVLRVHIKASELEDRVVCSTPVFPWFAVQPSCLFLEFNCEKLGLVGAEDELDEFLEQFDERHLGYLSIRHCPFVQMPPRITQLTNLVGLKLYKSAVHSWNADAALTSTDHPNLRLLILADVHVTEFPEGLLSTDFPQELLDIEFIRCNLTDLPSNLDERWPKRAVLVFEHMPFQTFPLALTRLQPASISLAMSNIDTVPAEMMDNMFLYYIVLNGNPIKTLPSPVSLGTRMYWLSIISTELSSLPAHYSQLISIDAGNTPYCTALLASSVTPKNVDCASSPPSQLTMFPKEELNE
;
A
#
# COMPACT_ATOMS: atom_id res chain seq x y z
N MET A 1 -39.91 -8.10 43.68
CA MET A 1 -39.50 -6.78 43.13
C MET A 1 -38.37 -6.84 42.09
N ILE A 2 -37.74 -7.99 41.81
CA ILE A 2 -36.61 -8.12 40.86
C ILE A 2 -37.05 -8.47 39.41
N ARG A 3 -38.30 -8.90 39.17
CA ARG A 3 -38.81 -9.18 37.81
C ARG A 3 -39.24 -7.92 37.01
N ARG A 4 -39.55 -6.79 37.66
CA ARG A 4 -40.09 -5.59 36.98
C ARG A 4 -39.04 -4.54 36.57
N LEU A 5 -37.81 -4.60 37.07
CA LEU A 5 -36.73 -3.68 36.67
C LEU A 5 -35.92 -4.17 35.46
N SER A 6 -36.10 -5.44 35.03
CA SER A 6 -35.43 -5.97 33.83
C SER A 6 -36.15 -5.66 32.52
N SER A 7 -37.49 -5.52 32.53
CA SER A 7 -38.27 -5.32 31.30
C SER A 7 -38.12 -3.93 30.70
N THR A 8 -37.97 -2.89 31.51
CA THR A 8 -37.92 -1.49 31.05
C THR A 8 -36.55 -1.08 30.50
N VAL A 9 -35.48 -1.73 30.97
CA VAL A 9 -34.12 -1.53 30.43
C VAL A 9 -33.94 -2.35 29.15
N LEU A 10 -34.50 -3.56 29.07
CA LEU A 10 -34.52 -4.34 27.82
C LEU A 10 -35.32 -3.66 26.70
N SER A 11 -36.50 -3.08 27.01
CA SER A 11 -37.34 -2.43 26.00
C SER A 11 -36.72 -1.13 25.44
N SER A 12 -36.05 -0.33 26.28
CA SER A 12 -35.38 0.91 25.82
C SER A 12 -34.12 0.64 24.97
N LEU A 13 -33.44 -0.49 25.20
CA LEU A 13 -32.30 -0.94 24.40
C LEU A 13 -32.73 -1.58 23.07
N GLU A 14 -33.83 -2.34 23.04
CA GLU A 14 -34.41 -2.90 21.81
C GLU A 14 -34.90 -1.81 20.85
N PHE A 15 -35.54 -0.76 21.38
CA PHE A 15 -36.01 0.39 20.61
C PHE A 15 -34.85 1.16 19.94
N ARG A 16 -33.72 1.31 20.64
CA ARG A 16 -32.53 2.02 20.12
C ARG A 16 -31.80 1.22 19.03
N THR A 17 -31.78 -0.10 19.13
CA THR A 17 -31.25 -0.97 18.06
C THR A 17 -32.13 -1.01 16.82
N GLN A 18 -33.46 -0.97 16.96
CA GLN A 18 -34.39 -0.90 15.82
C GLN A 18 -34.29 0.43 15.06
N SER A 19 -34.12 1.55 15.78
CA SER A 19 -33.91 2.90 15.22
C SER A 19 -32.64 3.06 14.38
N ILE A 20 -31.56 2.34 14.70
CA ILE A 20 -30.30 2.35 13.94
C ILE A 20 -30.37 1.37 12.75
N LEU A 21 -31.01 0.21 12.95
CA LEU A 21 -31.23 -0.78 11.89
C LEU A 21 -32.10 -0.24 10.74
N SER A 22 -33.02 0.67 11.00
CA SER A 22 -33.85 1.31 9.96
C SER A 22 -33.13 2.38 9.13
N ARG A 23 -31.93 2.82 9.57
CA ARG A 23 -31.11 3.83 8.86
C ARG A 23 -29.98 3.23 8.01
N LEU A 24 -29.79 1.91 8.04
CA LEU A 24 -28.74 1.23 7.28
C LEU A 24 -29.26 0.83 5.89
N PRO A 25 -28.57 1.22 4.80
CA PRO A 25 -29.12 1.14 3.44
C PRO A 25 -29.19 -0.28 2.88
N SER A 26 -28.34 -1.21 3.35
CA SER A 26 -28.26 -2.57 2.79
C SER A 26 -28.65 -3.67 3.80
N PRO A 27 -29.22 -4.79 3.32
CA PRO A 27 -29.46 -6.00 4.13
C PRO A 27 -28.17 -6.54 4.75
N PHE A 28 -27.06 -6.45 4.02
CA PHE A 28 -25.73 -6.85 4.47
C PHE A 28 -25.24 -6.00 5.64
N ALA A 29 -25.35 -4.66 5.55
CA ALA A 29 -24.96 -3.77 6.65
C ALA A 29 -25.78 -4.01 7.92
N ARG A 30 -27.08 -4.33 7.77
CA ARG A 30 -27.96 -4.71 8.89
C ARG A 30 -27.56 -6.07 9.50
N PHE A 31 -27.18 -7.04 8.68
CA PHE A 31 -26.64 -8.33 9.14
C PHE A 31 -25.33 -8.14 9.90
N CYS A 32 -24.35 -7.42 9.34
CA CYS A 32 -23.08 -7.09 9.98
C CYS A 32 -23.30 -6.35 11.31
N TYR A 33 -24.21 -5.36 11.36
CA TYR A 33 -24.53 -4.65 12.59
C TYR A 33 -25.17 -5.56 13.65
N ARG A 34 -26.07 -6.47 13.28
CA ARG A 34 -26.67 -7.44 14.23
C ARG A 34 -25.63 -8.42 14.74
N LEU A 35 -24.77 -8.93 13.86
CA LEU A 35 -23.68 -9.84 14.21
C LEU A 35 -22.71 -9.13 15.18
N TRP A 36 -22.29 -7.92 14.83
CA TRP A 36 -21.46 -7.05 15.67
C TRP A 36 -22.08 -6.75 17.03
N HIS A 37 -23.36 -6.38 17.06
CA HIS A 37 -24.06 -6.03 18.30
C HIS A 37 -24.35 -7.27 19.18
N GLY A 38 -24.56 -8.43 18.58
CA GLY A 38 -24.70 -9.72 19.27
C GLY A 38 -23.39 -10.18 19.90
N VAL A 39 -22.31 -10.18 19.11
CA VAL A 39 -20.94 -10.49 19.56
C VAL A 39 -20.53 -9.53 20.67
N THR A 40 -20.68 -8.21 20.48
CA THR A 40 -20.31 -7.22 21.51
C THR A 40 -21.15 -7.35 22.79
N LYS A 41 -22.43 -7.72 22.76
CA LYS A 41 -23.23 -7.98 23.97
C LYS A 41 -22.73 -9.20 24.77
N ILE A 42 -22.46 -10.31 24.09
CA ILE A 42 -21.96 -11.54 24.71
C ILE A 42 -20.56 -11.30 25.29
N TYR A 43 -19.69 -10.59 24.56
CA TYR A 43 -18.35 -10.25 25.02
C TYR A 43 -18.33 -9.17 26.12
N HIS A 44 -19.22 -8.17 26.10
CA HIS A 44 -19.33 -7.17 27.18
C HIS A 44 -19.71 -7.79 28.53
N ALA A 45 -20.53 -8.85 28.53
CA ALA A 45 -20.86 -9.61 29.72
C ALA A 45 -19.66 -10.41 30.27
N VAL A 46 -18.71 -10.77 29.40
CA VAL A 46 -17.49 -11.52 29.75
C VAL A 46 -16.33 -10.60 30.21
N ASP A 47 -16.31 -9.33 29.79
CA ASP A 47 -15.12 -8.46 29.92
C ASP A 47 -15.14 -7.50 31.12
N LEU A 48 -16.30 -6.94 31.51
CA LEU A 48 -16.36 -5.81 32.46
C LEU A 48 -16.41 -6.19 33.95
N ARG A 49 -16.81 -7.42 34.28
CA ARG A 49 -17.04 -7.86 35.69
C ARG A 49 -16.64 -9.30 35.98
N ASN A 50 -16.08 -10.01 35.02
CA ASN A 50 -15.90 -11.44 35.14
C ASN A 50 -14.53 -11.78 35.74
N GLU A 51 -14.47 -12.83 36.55
CA GLU A 51 -13.22 -13.39 37.11
C GLU A 51 -12.26 -13.91 36.02
N TYR A 52 -12.71 -13.88 34.75
CA TYR A 52 -12.05 -14.46 33.57
C TYR A 52 -11.46 -13.41 32.62
N HIS A 53 -11.53 -12.11 32.97
CA HIS A 53 -11.07 -11.01 32.13
C HIS A 53 -9.60 -11.14 31.70
N GLY A 54 -8.69 -11.48 32.62
CA GLY A 54 -7.25 -11.55 32.33
C GLY A 54 -6.91 -12.58 31.25
N GLY A 55 -7.43 -13.80 31.38
CA GLY A 55 -7.26 -14.86 30.38
C GLY A 55 -7.81 -14.48 28.99
N VAL A 56 -9.04 -13.96 28.92
CA VAL A 56 -9.67 -13.56 27.64
C VAL A 56 -8.93 -12.38 26.99
N TYR A 57 -8.49 -11.42 27.81
CA TYR A 57 -7.68 -10.30 27.36
C TYR A 57 -6.34 -10.77 26.78
N LEU A 58 -5.62 -11.64 27.48
CA LEU A 58 -4.32 -12.15 27.03
C LEU A 58 -4.43 -13.00 25.77
N THR A 59 -5.48 -13.83 25.62
CA THR A 59 -5.74 -14.55 24.36
C THR A 59 -5.87 -13.59 23.18
N ARG A 60 -6.59 -12.49 23.36
CA ARG A 60 -6.71 -11.47 22.33
C ARG A 60 -5.39 -10.76 22.04
N VAL A 61 -4.61 -10.43 23.07
CA VAL A 61 -3.29 -9.80 22.90
C VAL A 61 -2.35 -10.74 22.14
N VAL A 62 -2.42 -12.06 22.37
CA VAL A 62 -1.66 -13.04 21.56
C VAL A 62 -2.07 -12.99 20.10
N ILE A 63 -3.36 -13.05 19.77
CA ILE A 63 -3.84 -12.97 18.38
C ILE A 63 -3.42 -11.64 17.74
N GLN A 64 -3.50 -10.56 18.50
CA GLN A 64 -3.08 -9.23 18.08
C GLN A 64 -1.58 -9.15 17.80
N MET A 65 -0.78 -9.78 18.64
CA MET A 65 0.67 -9.83 18.46
C MET A 65 1.04 -10.64 17.21
N VAL A 66 0.33 -11.72 16.91
CA VAL A 66 0.50 -12.47 15.65
C VAL A 66 0.19 -11.60 14.44
N ALA A 67 -0.91 -10.83 14.49
CA ALA A 67 -1.26 -9.90 13.41
C ALA A 67 -0.19 -8.79 13.23
N HIS A 68 0.31 -8.21 14.34
CA HIS A 68 1.40 -7.23 14.29
C HIS A 68 2.71 -7.83 13.79
N THR A 69 3.02 -9.07 14.17
CA THR A 69 4.21 -9.79 13.71
C THR A 69 4.18 -9.98 12.21
N TYR A 70 3.02 -10.37 11.65
CA TYR A 70 2.84 -10.47 10.21
C TYR A 70 3.01 -9.11 9.51
N CYS A 71 2.37 -8.04 10.02
CA CYS A 71 2.54 -6.72 9.43
C CYS A 71 3.97 -6.16 9.56
N ALA A 72 4.72 -6.53 10.60
CA ALA A 72 6.12 -6.16 10.77
C ALA A 72 7.03 -6.94 9.80
N TYR A 73 6.75 -8.22 9.58
CA TYR A 73 7.41 -9.01 8.54
C TYR A 73 7.21 -8.40 7.15
N GLU A 74 5.97 -8.10 6.76
CA GLU A 74 5.70 -7.47 5.46
C GLU A 74 6.42 -6.13 5.33
N ALA A 75 6.38 -5.29 6.38
CA ALA A 75 7.13 -4.02 6.40
C ALA A 75 8.63 -4.21 6.16
N SER A 76 9.24 -5.23 6.76
CA SER A 76 10.67 -5.54 6.61
C SER A 76 11.09 -5.87 5.17
N THR A 77 10.14 -6.25 4.32
CA THR A 77 10.39 -6.62 2.91
C THR A 77 10.28 -5.44 1.94
N VAL A 78 9.62 -4.34 2.35
CA VAL A 78 9.31 -3.19 1.46
C VAL A 78 9.75 -1.83 2.00
N VAL A 79 10.08 -1.71 3.29
CA VAL A 79 10.53 -0.45 3.92
C VAL A 79 12.04 -0.50 4.12
N SER A 80 12.76 0.37 3.42
CA SER A 80 14.23 0.45 3.44
C SER A 80 14.81 1.20 4.63
N GLU A 81 14.03 2.10 5.21
CA GLU A 81 14.43 2.94 6.34
C GLU A 81 14.48 2.13 7.65
N HIS A 82 15.69 1.75 8.06
CA HIS A 82 15.96 0.88 9.22
C HIS A 82 15.27 1.30 10.51
N TRP A 83 15.38 2.58 10.88
CA TRP A 83 14.92 3.08 12.16
C TRP A 83 13.41 2.85 12.36
N MET A 84 12.64 2.75 11.27
CA MET A 84 11.21 2.46 11.34
C MET A 84 10.90 1.00 11.59
N ASN A 85 11.64 0.09 10.94
CA ASN A 85 11.55 -1.34 11.22
C ASN A 85 11.98 -1.61 12.67
N ASP A 86 13.06 -0.99 13.13
CA ASP A 86 13.55 -1.06 14.51
C ASP A 86 12.52 -0.55 15.51
N LEU A 87 11.97 0.65 15.29
CA LEU A 87 10.95 1.23 16.16
C LEU A 87 9.71 0.33 16.24
N ARG A 88 9.25 -0.21 15.10
CA ARG A 88 8.09 -1.09 15.05
C ARG A 88 8.31 -2.36 15.85
N VAL A 89 9.45 -3.01 15.67
CA VAL A 89 9.82 -4.22 16.41
C VAL A 89 10.03 -3.92 17.89
N ALA A 90 10.72 -2.83 18.24
CA ALA A 90 10.95 -2.42 19.62
C ALA A 90 9.64 -2.17 20.37
N LEU A 91 8.69 -1.47 19.75
CA LEU A 91 7.34 -1.28 20.31
C LEU A 91 6.66 -2.63 20.50
N MET A 92 6.68 -3.49 19.48
CA MET A 92 6.02 -4.80 19.54
C MET A 92 6.57 -5.68 20.68
N VAL A 93 7.89 -5.76 20.80
CA VAL A 93 8.59 -6.47 21.87
C VAL A 93 8.24 -5.87 23.23
N ALA A 94 8.28 -4.55 23.37
CA ALA A 94 7.89 -3.88 24.60
C ALA A 94 6.46 -4.24 25.02
N ASN A 95 5.49 -4.22 24.10
CA ASN A 95 4.11 -4.58 24.42
C ASN A 95 3.96 -6.07 24.76
N SER A 96 4.70 -6.95 24.09
CA SER A 96 4.69 -8.39 24.39
C SER A 96 5.19 -8.71 25.81
N TRP A 97 6.07 -7.88 26.38
CA TRP A 97 6.64 -8.10 27.71
C TRP A 97 5.95 -7.27 28.80
N VAL A 98 5.60 -6.02 28.51
CA VAL A 98 4.99 -5.10 29.49
C VAL A 98 3.59 -5.56 29.86
N VAL A 99 2.78 -6.02 28.90
CA VAL A 99 1.41 -6.50 29.16
C VAL A 99 1.38 -7.63 30.21
N PRO A 100 2.09 -8.76 30.05
CA PRO A 100 2.08 -9.82 31.06
C PRO A 100 2.72 -9.36 32.38
N CYS A 101 3.78 -8.56 32.36
CA CYS A 101 4.38 -7.99 33.58
C CYS A 101 3.37 -7.16 34.38
N LEU A 102 2.62 -6.27 33.73
CA LEU A 102 1.59 -5.47 34.40
C LEU A 102 0.45 -6.33 34.95
N GLN A 103 0.05 -7.40 34.25
CA GLN A 103 -0.97 -8.31 34.78
C GLN A 103 -0.50 -9.07 36.03
N LEU A 104 0.78 -9.46 36.08
CA LEU A 104 1.36 -10.11 37.26
C LEU A 104 1.53 -9.14 38.44
N LEU A 105 2.06 -7.94 38.18
CA LEU A 105 2.35 -6.93 39.21
C LEU A 105 1.07 -6.34 39.82
N PHE A 106 0.08 -6.00 38.99
CA PHE A 106 -1.17 -5.37 39.44
C PHE A 106 -2.29 -6.36 39.72
N ARG A 107 -1.97 -7.63 39.93
CA ARG A 107 -2.96 -8.68 40.23
C ARG A 107 -3.79 -8.37 41.49
N LYS A 108 -3.22 -7.62 42.44
CA LYS A 108 -3.87 -7.16 43.68
C LYS A 108 -4.70 -5.88 43.48
N TYR A 109 -4.33 -5.05 42.50
CA TYR A 109 -4.97 -3.77 42.14
C TYR A 109 -5.57 -3.86 40.72
N ALA A 110 -6.52 -4.78 40.57
CA ALA A 110 -7.06 -5.19 39.28
C ALA A 110 -7.58 -4.07 38.36
N PRO A 111 -8.29 -3.02 38.82
CA PRO A 111 -8.83 -2.01 37.90
C PRO A 111 -7.75 -1.08 37.32
N GLN A 112 -6.81 -0.62 38.13
CA GLN A 112 -5.74 0.29 37.71
C GLN A 112 -4.74 -0.39 36.77
N GLY A 113 -4.36 -1.64 37.09
CA GLY A 113 -3.49 -2.45 36.22
C GLY A 113 -4.10 -2.75 34.85
N ARG A 114 -5.42 -2.99 34.80
CA ARG A 114 -6.14 -3.20 33.53
C ARG A 114 -6.15 -1.95 32.68
N LEU A 115 -6.46 -0.80 33.28
CA LEU A 115 -6.47 0.48 32.57
C LEU A 115 -5.09 0.76 31.96
N LEU A 116 -4.03 0.62 32.75
CA LEU A 116 -2.67 0.86 32.27
C LEU A 116 -2.27 -0.08 31.13
N SER A 117 -2.55 -1.40 31.26
CA SER A 117 -2.23 -2.38 30.22
C SER A 117 -2.99 -2.11 28.92
N ILE A 118 -4.28 -1.75 29.00
CA ILE A 118 -5.11 -1.46 27.82
C ILE A 118 -4.65 -0.17 27.14
N THR A 119 -4.33 0.87 27.91
CA THR A 119 -3.83 2.14 27.37
C THR A 119 -2.50 1.95 26.65
N LEU A 120 -1.54 1.23 27.24
CA LEU A 120 -0.25 0.96 26.60
C LEU A 120 -0.40 0.16 25.30
N ASN A 121 -1.22 -0.90 25.30
CA ASN A 121 -1.51 -1.68 24.10
C ASN A 121 -2.16 -0.81 23.01
N LEU A 122 -3.12 0.04 23.39
CA LEU A 122 -3.77 0.98 22.47
C LEU A 122 -2.77 1.98 21.86
N THR A 123 -1.86 2.54 22.66
CA THR A 123 -0.83 3.46 22.15
C THR A 123 0.04 2.78 21.10
N LEU A 124 0.48 1.54 21.36
CA LEU A 124 1.24 0.77 20.37
C LEU A 124 0.46 0.56 19.08
N ASP A 125 -0.81 0.16 19.20
CA ASP A 125 -1.65 -0.12 18.03
C ASP A 125 -1.80 1.13 17.16
N ILE A 126 -2.01 2.28 17.80
CA ILE A 126 -2.13 3.56 17.10
C ILE A 126 -0.82 3.92 16.42
N VAL A 127 0.30 3.79 17.13
CA VAL A 127 1.62 4.13 16.57
C VAL A 127 1.95 3.24 15.38
N SER A 128 1.77 1.92 15.51
CA SER A 128 2.14 0.98 14.47
C SER A 128 1.24 1.05 13.23
N ILE A 129 -0.07 1.33 13.37
CA ILE A 129 -1.00 1.31 12.24
C ILE A 129 -1.19 2.67 11.60
N TYR A 130 -1.16 3.74 12.39
CA TYR A 130 -1.47 5.08 11.87
C TYR A 130 -0.22 5.96 11.83
N VAL A 131 0.52 6.07 12.94
CA VAL A 131 1.63 7.04 13.03
C VAL A 131 2.77 6.65 12.08
N ILE A 132 3.24 5.40 12.09
CA ILE A 132 4.34 4.96 11.21
C ILE A 132 4.00 5.18 9.72
N PRO A 133 2.87 4.69 9.17
CA PRO A 133 2.53 4.95 7.77
C PRO A 133 2.37 6.43 7.41
N ILE A 134 1.83 7.25 8.33
CA ILE A 134 1.72 8.70 8.10
C ILE A 134 3.10 9.36 8.03
N VAL A 135 4.02 8.99 8.92
CA VAL A 135 5.39 9.53 8.94
C VAL A 135 6.15 9.13 7.67
N ILE A 136 5.97 7.89 7.19
CA ILE A 136 6.55 7.41 5.92
C ILE A 136 6.09 8.26 4.73
N MET A 137 4.81 8.60 4.69
CA MET A 137 4.24 9.34 3.56
C MET A 137 4.47 10.83 3.60
N LEU A 138 4.79 11.39 4.76
CA LEU A 138 4.87 12.83 4.94
C LEU A 138 5.86 13.50 3.95
N PRO A 139 7.07 12.95 3.68
CA PRO A 139 7.96 13.49 2.65
C PRO A 139 7.33 13.44 1.26
N THR A 140 6.82 12.28 0.86
CA THR A 140 6.18 12.06 -0.46
C THR A 140 5.01 13.01 -0.66
N THR A 141 4.14 13.20 0.33
CA THR A 141 2.99 14.13 0.23
C THR A 141 3.37 15.60 0.06
N ARG A 142 4.58 16.01 0.49
CA ARG A 142 5.08 17.38 0.29
C ARG A 142 5.58 17.62 -1.13
N GLU A 143 5.92 16.56 -1.86
CA GLU A 143 6.37 16.61 -3.25
C GLU A 143 5.21 16.52 -4.25
N PHE A 144 3.98 16.28 -3.78
CA PHE A 144 2.80 16.19 -4.64
C PHE A 144 2.36 17.58 -5.15
N ASP A 145 2.28 17.74 -6.46
CA ASP A 145 1.81 18.99 -7.06
C ASP A 145 0.28 18.96 -7.24
N THR A 146 -0.41 19.74 -6.42
CA THR A 146 -1.88 19.86 -6.47
C THR A 146 -2.41 20.47 -7.76
N THR A 147 -1.59 21.20 -8.52
CA THR A 147 -1.98 21.78 -9.81
C THR A 147 -1.94 20.74 -10.92
N LEU A 148 -0.92 19.89 -10.92
CA LEU A 148 -0.78 18.75 -11.85
C LEU A 148 -1.66 17.56 -11.44
N THR A 149 -2.14 17.54 -10.20
CA THR A 149 -2.79 16.38 -9.57
C THR A 149 -1.92 15.11 -9.64
N ASN A 150 -0.60 15.31 -9.70
CA ASN A 150 0.41 14.27 -9.85
C ASN A 150 1.75 14.78 -9.26
N PHE A 151 2.77 13.92 -9.24
CA PHE A 151 4.14 14.34 -8.98
C PHE A 151 4.76 14.99 -10.23
N PRO A 152 5.74 15.89 -10.06
CA PRO A 152 6.56 16.40 -11.16
C PRO A 152 7.10 15.25 -12.02
N GLU A 153 7.11 15.43 -13.34
CA GLU A 153 7.42 14.36 -14.30
C GLU A 153 8.83 13.79 -14.09
N ASP A 154 9.82 14.64 -13.83
CA ASP A 154 11.22 14.28 -13.56
C ASP A 154 11.38 13.26 -12.42
N LYS A 155 10.47 13.27 -11.44
CA LYS A 155 10.51 12.34 -10.32
C LYS A 155 10.25 10.90 -10.73
N TRP A 156 9.35 10.68 -11.69
CA TRP A 156 8.99 9.34 -12.15
C TRP A 156 10.13 8.63 -12.88
N TYR A 157 11.06 9.41 -13.44
CA TYR A 157 12.22 8.88 -14.15
C TYR A 157 13.43 8.64 -13.24
N THR A 158 13.47 9.31 -12.07
CA THR A 158 14.51 9.07 -11.07
C THR A 158 14.36 7.67 -10.45
N ASP A 159 15.21 6.72 -10.86
CA ASP A 159 15.15 5.29 -10.50
C ASP A 159 14.90 5.06 -8.99
N LYS A 160 15.68 5.74 -8.15
CA LYS A 160 15.58 5.61 -6.68
C LYS A 160 14.25 6.10 -6.16
N TRP A 161 13.75 7.23 -6.67
CA TRP A 161 12.49 7.80 -6.22
C TRP A 161 11.32 6.91 -6.62
N PHE A 162 11.29 6.46 -7.88
CA PHE A 162 10.28 5.53 -8.38
C PHE A 162 10.21 4.26 -7.52
N ALA A 163 11.37 3.61 -7.31
CA ALA A 163 11.42 2.39 -6.53
C ALA A 163 10.97 2.63 -5.07
N VAL A 164 11.41 3.70 -4.42
CA VAL A 164 10.97 3.98 -3.04
C VAL A 164 9.47 4.23 -2.98
N VAL A 165 8.93 5.10 -3.85
CA VAL A 165 7.53 5.54 -3.79
C VAL A 165 6.55 4.43 -4.14
N VAL A 166 6.83 3.62 -5.17
CA VAL A 166 5.96 2.51 -5.56
C VAL A 166 5.82 1.49 -4.44
N PHE A 167 6.92 1.14 -3.78
CA PHE A 167 6.89 0.19 -2.67
C PHE A 167 6.36 0.79 -1.36
N GLN A 168 6.52 2.09 -1.13
CA GLN A 168 5.79 2.80 -0.06
C GLN A 168 4.27 2.75 -0.29
N PHE A 169 3.80 2.96 -1.51
CA PHE A 169 2.38 2.82 -1.83
C PHE A 169 1.88 1.39 -1.60
N ARG A 170 2.66 0.37 -1.98
CA ARG A 170 2.35 -1.03 -1.63
C ARG A 170 2.26 -1.24 -0.13
N PHE A 171 3.18 -0.66 0.65
CA PHE A 171 3.17 -0.75 2.11
C PHE A 171 1.91 -0.12 2.74
N ILE A 172 1.39 0.99 2.20
CA ILE A 172 0.18 1.62 2.75
C ILE A 172 -1.07 0.90 2.27
N GLY A 173 -1.03 0.44 1.03
CA GLY A 173 -2.02 -0.45 0.45
C GLY A 173 -2.14 -1.75 1.22
N VAL A 174 -2.96 -2.63 0.67
CA VAL A 174 -3.17 -3.97 1.17
C VAL A 174 -2.73 -4.90 0.07
N ALA A 175 -1.57 -5.52 0.23
CA ALA A 175 -0.98 -6.39 -0.78
C ALA A 175 -1.55 -7.81 -0.73
N SER A 176 -2.10 -8.23 0.41
CA SER A 176 -2.67 -9.57 0.59
C SER A 176 -3.94 -9.59 1.44
N ILE A 177 -4.76 -10.64 1.29
CA ILE A 177 -5.93 -10.88 2.13
C ILE A 177 -5.50 -11.09 3.60
N THR A 178 -4.34 -11.72 3.83
CA THR A 178 -3.81 -11.93 5.18
C THR A 178 -3.50 -10.60 5.85
N GLU A 179 -2.86 -9.69 5.11
CA GLU A 179 -2.57 -8.33 5.58
C GLU A 179 -3.86 -7.56 5.87
N PHE A 180 -4.83 -7.66 4.98
CA PHE A 180 -6.15 -7.04 5.16
C PHE A 180 -6.78 -7.47 6.49
N LEU A 181 -6.84 -8.78 6.73
CA LEU A 181 -7.45 -9.35 7.93
C LEU A 181 -6.68 -8.97 9.19
N ALA A 182 -5.33 -8.96 9.13
CA ALA A 182 -4.49 -8.53 10.23
C ALA A 182 -4.75 -7.05 10.61
N ARG A 183 -4.75 -6.15 9.62
CA ARG A 183 -5.01 -4.71 9.83
C ARG A 183 -6.43 -4.45 10.33
N ILE A 184 -7.43 -5.16 9.81
CA ILE A 184 -8.81 -5.10 10.31
C ILE A 184 -8.88 -5.53 11.78
N PHE A 185 -8.22 -6.64 12.12
CA PHE A 185 -8.24 -7.15 13.49
C PHE A 185 -7.60 -6.16 14.48
N ILE A 186 -6.46 -5.56 14.12
CA ILE A 186 -5.81 -4.58 14.99
C ILE A 186 -6.66 -3.30 15.07
N THR A 187 -7.20 -2.81 13.96
CA THR A 187 -8.11 -1.63 13.93
C THR A 187 -9.36 -1.86 14.79
N TYR A 188 -9.93 -3.06 14.72
CA TYR A 188 -11.02 -3.49 15.60
C TYR A 188 -10.62 -3.40 17.08
N ASN A 189 -9.41 -3.85 17.43
CA ASN A 189 -8.90 -3.79 18.79
C ASN A 189 -8.70 -2.34 19.28
N VAL A 190 -8.21 -1.44 18.43
CA VAL A 190 -8.12 0.01 18.72
C VAL A 190 -9.49 0.56 19.10
N ALA A 191 -10.50 0.37 18.24
CA ALA A 191 -11.85 0.86 18.48
C ALA A 191 -12.46 0.28 19.76
N ARG A 192 -12.23 -1.00 20.03
CA ARG A 192 -12.67 -1.66 21.26
C ARG A 192 -11.98 -1.08 22.50
N ASN A 193 -10.65 -0.94 22.47
CA ASN A 193 -9.87 -0.43 23.61
C ASN A 193 -10.26 1.02 23.95
N LEU A 194 -10.48 1.87 22.94
CA LEU A 194 -11.01 3.23 23.12
C LEU A 194 -12.40 3.24 23.79
N ARG A 195 -13.31 2.36 23.31
CA ARG A 195 -14.63 2.21 23.93
C ARG A 195 -14.53 1.71 25.37
N PHE A 196 -13.60 0.81 25.66
CA PHE A 196 -13.39 0.29 27.01
C PHE A 196 -12.90 1.39 27.96
N ILE A 197 -11.88 2.14 27.57
CA ILE A 197 -11.33 3.26 28.36
C ILE A 197 -12.43 4.30 28.63
N SER A 198 -13.19 4.70 27.61
CA SER A 198 -14.29 5.68 27.80
C SER A 198 -15.39 5.19 28.75
N LEU A 199 -15.69 3.88 28.77
CA LEU A 199 -16.66 3.31 29.71
C LEU A 199 -16.11 3.26 31.14
N MET A 200 -14.82 2.98 31.31
CA MET A 200 -14.17 2.96 32.62
C MET A 200 -14.14 4.38 33.23
N LEU A 201 -13.74 5.38 32.45
CA LEU A 201 -13.72 6.79 32.88
C LEU A 201 -15.12 7.28 33.30
N ARG A 202 -16.16 7.00 32.48
CA ARG A 202 -17.55 7.37 32.82
C ARG A 202 -18.10 6.66 34.06
N LYS A 203 -17.62 5.45 34.35
CA LYS A 203 -18.05 4.70 35.53
C LYS A 203 -17.43 5.29 36.79
N GLU A 204 -16.15 5.65 36.73
CA GLU A 204 -15.42 6.29 37.84
C GLU A 204 -16.05 7.64 38.19
N GLU A 205 -16.39 8.46 37.18
CA GLU A 205 -17.16 9.70 37.36
C GLU A 205 -18.51 9.45 38.06
N ARG A 206 -19.27 8.43 37.61
CA ARG A 206 -20.58 8.10 38.21
C ARG A 206 -20.47 7.56 39.63
N GLU A 207 -19.45 6.76 39.94
CA GLU A 207 -19.23 6.23 41.29
C GLU A 207 -18.84 7.36 42.25
N GLN A 208 -18.00 8.31 41.83
CA GLN A 208 -17.71 9.53 42.61
C GLN A 208 -18.97 10.39 42.83
N THR A 209 -19.77 10.62 41.78
CA THR A 209 -21.00 11.42 41.88
C THR A 209 -22.04 10.76 42.82
N ASN A 210 -22.14 9.42 42.75
CA ASN A 210 -23.03 8.66 43.60
C ASN A 210 -22.55 8.62 45.04
N GLU A 211 -21.25 8.43 45.31
CA GLU A 211 -20.69 8.48 46.67
C GLU A 211 -20.96 9.83 47.31
N GLU A 212 -20.74 10.93 46.59
CA GLU A 212 -21.04 12.28 47.06
C GLU A 212 -22.54 12.47 47.34
N SER A 213 -23.40 11.91 46.48
CA SER A 213 -24.87 11.95 46.65
C SER A 213 -25.33 11.10 47.83
N THR A 214 -24.79 9.90 48.03
CA THR A 214 -25.09 9.05 49.18
C THR A 214 -24.54 9.61 50.48
N ALA A 215 -23.38 10.28 50.46
CA ALA A 215 -22.85 10.99 51.62
C ALA A 215 -23.79 12.14 52.02
N LYS A 216 -24.24 12.95 51.06
CA LYS A 216 -25.25 14.01 51.27
C LYS A 216 -26.57 13.43 51.80
N MET A 217 -27.03 12.31 51.26
CA MET A 217 -28.28 11.67 51.67
C MET A 217 -28.17 10.97 53.04
N ALA A 218 -27.02 10.38 53.39
CA ALA A 218 -26.75 9.80 54.70
C ALA A 218 -26.68 10.87 55.80
N ILE A 219 -26.10 12.04 55.51
CA ILE A 219 -26.12 13.20 56.41
C ILE A 219 -27.57 13.68 56.63
N ALA A 220 -28.38 13.76 55.57
CA ALA A 220 -29.78 14.16 55.66
C ALA A 220 -30.66 13.14 56.43
N VAL A 221 -30.41 11.84 56.27
CA VAL A 221 -31.13 10.77 56.98
C VAL A 221 -30.68 10.67 58.45
N ALA A 222 -29.39 10.85 58.75
CA ALA A 222 -28.90 10.91 60.12
C ALA A 222 -29.49 12.09 60.91
N ALA A 223 -29.84 13.18 60.22
CA ALA A 223 -30.57 14.31 60.81
C ALA A 223 -32.07 14.05 61.05
N ALA A 224 -32.64 12.95 60.51
CA ALA A 224 -34.09 12.72 60.45
C ALA A 224 -34.60 11.45 61.17
N ILE A 225 -33.76 10.69 61.88
CA ILE A 225 -34.19 9.43 62.54
C ILE A 225 -34.49 9.62 64.03
N HIS A 226 -35.75 9.36 64.41
CA HIS A 226 -36.16 8.83 65.72
C HIS A 226 -36.36 7.30 65.63
N PRO A 227 -36.18 6.53 66.72
CA PRO A 227 -36.10 5.06 66.66
C PRO A 227 -37.48 4.42 66.45
N ALA A 228 -37.57 3.47 65.50
CA ALA A 228 -38.75 2.63 65.29
C ALA A 228 -38.39 1.12 65.45
N PRO A 229 -39.35 0.25 65.84
CA PRO A 229 -39.07 -1.10 66.31
C PRO A 229 -38.91 -2.13 65.19
N ALA A 230 -38.18 -3.21 65.50
CA ALA A 230 -37.82 -4.29 64.59
C ALA A 230 -39.02 -5.16 64.14
N PRO A 231 -39.12 -5.54 62.84
CA PRO A 231 -40.07 -6.53 62.35
C PRO A 231 -39.51 -7.98 62.39
N PRO A 232 -40.37 -9.01 62.35
CA PRO A 232 -40.05 -10.37 62.75
C PRO A 232 -39.34 -11.20 61.66
N ALA A 233 -38.61 -12.22 62.13
CA ALA A 233 -37.76 -13.13 61.36
C ALA A 233 -38.52 -13.93 60.28
N ARG A 234 -38.04 -13.88 59.03
CA ARG A 234 -38.47 -14.77 57.94
C ARG A 234 -37.75 -16.12 58.04
N ARG A 235 -38.52 -17.20 57.95
CA ARG A 235 -38.10 -18.61 57.91
C ARG A 235 -36.99 -18.85 56.89
N SER A 236 -35.90 -19.46 57.36
CA SER A 236 -34.76 -19.90 56.58
C SER A 236 -35.09 -21.15 55.75
N LEU A 237 -34.56 -21.20 54.53
CA LEU A 237 -34.38 -22.44 53.76
C LEU A 237 -33.55 -23.43 54.61
N SER A 238 -33.89 -24.72 54.58
CA SER A 238 -33.13 -25.79 55.26
C SER A 238 -31.63 -25.66 54.98
N SER A 239 -30.84 -25.48 56.04
CA SER A 239 -29.41 -25.14 55.99
C SER A 239 -28.56 -26.14 55.19
N SER A 240 -28.97 -27.41 55.13
CA SER A 240 -28.22 -28.49 54.50
C SER A 240 -28.22 -28.48 52.96
N THR A 241 -29.29 -28.03 52.30
CA THR A 241 -29.33 -27.91 50.84
C THR A 241 -28.65 -26.63 50.36
N ALA A 242 -28.75 -25.56 51.13
CA ALA A 242 -28.01 -24.32 50.88
C ALA A 242 -26.50 -24.51 51.04
N SER A 243 -26.05 -25.31 52.03
CA SER A 243 -24.63 -25.58 52.28
C SER A 243 -23.99 -26.44 51.19
N LEU A 244 -24.66 -27.51 50.72
CA LEU A 244 -24.18 -28.37 49.63
C LEU A 244 -24.09 -27.63 48.29
N LEU A 245 -25.07 -26.76 48.00
CA LEU A 245 -25.04 -25.87 46.84
C LEU A 245 -23.95 -24.79 46.96
N SER A 246 -23.66 -24.28 48.17
CA SER A 246 -22.56 -23.33 48.37
C SER A 246 -21.19 -23.99 48.22
N GLU A 247 -21.02 -25.23 48.72
CA GLU A 247 -19.74 -25.95 48.66
C GLU A 247 -19.42 -26.41 47.23
N SER A 248 -20.45 -26.87 46.50
CA SER A 248 -20.32 -27.23 45.08
C SER A 248 -20.00 -26.01 44.20
N LYS A 249 -20.61 -24.85 44.50
CA LYS A 249 -20.30 -23.58 43.83
C LYS A 249 -18.87 -23.10 44.12
N GLU A 250 -18.38 -23.25 45.35
CA GLU A 250 -17.00 -22.85 45.67
C GLU A 250 -15.94 -23.79 45.08
N LYS A 251 -16.18 -25.11 45.05
CA LYS A 251 -15.29 -26.04 44.32
C LYS A 251 -15.21 -25.70 42.84
N LEU A 252 -16.36 -25.41 42.20
CA LEU A 252 -16.42 -25.00 40.80
C LEU A 252 -15.68 -23.66 40.57
N LYS A 253 -15.92 -22.63 41.39
CA LYS A 253 -15.19 -21.35 41.31
C LYS A 253 -13.69 -21.54 41.48
N GLN A 254 -13.25 -22.33 42.45
CA GLN A 254 -11.83 -22.59 42.69
C GLN A 254 -11.18 -23.32 41.50
N GLN A 255 -11.89 -24.28 40.90
CA GLN A 255 -11.43 -24.99 39.72
C GLN A 255 -11.31 -24.07 38.49
N ILE A 256 -12.29 -23.18 38.29
CA ILE A 256 -12.25 -22.22 37.19
C ILE A 256 -11.14 -21.18 37.42
N ARG A 257 -10.97 -20.68 38.65
CA ARG A 257 -9.89 -19.74 39.00
C ARG A 257 -8.50 -20.32 38.73
N ARG A 258 -8.30 -21.61 38.99
CA ARG A 258 -7.06 -22.34 38.64
C ARG A 258 -6.88 -22.45 37.12
N ARG A 259 -7.94 -22.73 36.37
CA ARG A 259 -7.89 -22.79 34.89
C ARG A 259 -7.56 -21.43 34.28
N CYS A 260 -8.19 -20.36 34.76
CA CYS A 260 -7.91 -18.99 34.29
C CYS A 260 -6.49 -18.56 34.62
N LEU A 261 -5.99 -18.88 35.82
CA LEU A 261 -4.59 -18.63 36.16
C LEU A 261 -3.62 -19.39 35.26
N ARG A 262 -3.88 -20.67 34.98
CA ARG A 262 -3.06 -21.43 34.02
C ARG A 262 -3.11 -20.79 32.64
N LEU A 263 -4.29 -20.36 32.19
CA LEU A 263 -4.47 -19.69 30.91
C LEU A 263 -3.65 -18.39 30.85
N GLU A 264 -3.71 -17.55 31.88
CA GLU A 264 -2.95 -16.30 31.99
C GLU A 264 -1.44 -16.57 31.95
N LEU A 265 -0.95 -17.56 32.70
CA LEU A 265 0.47 -17.93 32.70
C LEU A 265 0.93 -18.45 31.35
N VAL A 266 0.14 -19.31 30.71
CA VAL A 266 0.44 -19.85 29.37
C VAL A 266 0.51 -18.73 28.34
N HIS A 267 -0.49 -17.85 28.29
CA HIS A 267 -0.46 -16.73 27.34
C HIS A 267 0.65 -15.74 27.62
N SER A 268 0.96 -15.48 28.90
CA SER A 268 2.10 -14.63 29.28
C SER A 268 3.42 -15.23 28.79
N ALA A 269 3.61 -16.54 28.96
CA ALA A 269 4.78 -17.24 28.46
C ALA A 269 4.85 -17.19 26.92
N ILE A 270 3.72 -17.35 26.23
CA ILE A 270 3.64 -17.23 24.76
C ILE A 270 4.04 -15.82 24.32
N LEU A 271 3.54 -14.76 24.96
CA LEU A 271 3.87 -13.38 24.60
C LEU A 271 5.36 -13.07 24.82
N ILE A 272 5.92 -13.51 25.95
CA ILE A 272 7.35 -13.32 26.25
C ILE A 272 8.21 -14.06 25.22
N ALA A 273 7.87 -15.31 24.92
CA ALA A 273 8.58 -16.12 23.94
C ALA A 273 8.48 -15.52 22.54
N LEU A 274 7.30 -15.06 22.12
CA LEU A 274 7.08 -14.42 20.82
C LEU A 274 7.93 -13.15 20.69
N GLY A 275 7.94 -12.28 21.72
CA GLY A 275 8.79 -11.09 21.74
C GLY A 275 10.28 -11.42 21.60
N ALA A 276 10.76 -12.44 22.29
CA ALA A 276 12.15 -12.88 22.19
C ALA A 276 12.49 -13.47 20.81
N VAL A 277 11.58 -14.26 20.22
CA VAL A 277 11.75 -14.83 18.88
C VAL A 277 11.80 -13.73 17.83
N VAL A 278 10.84 -12.80 17.84
CA VAL A 278 10.81 -11.68 16.89
C VAL A 278 12.07 -10.83 17.03
N LEU A 279 12.44 -10.45 18.26
CA LEU A 279 13.65 -9.64 18.48
C LEU A 279 14.89 -10.33 17.91
N ARG A 280 15.04 -11.64 18.15
CA ARG A 280 16.17 -12.42 17.63
C ARG A 280 16.17 -12.49 16.10
N VAL A 281 15.01 -12.72 15.50
CA VAL A 281 14.87 -12.80 14.04
C VAL A 281 15.16 -11.45 13.39
N HIS A 282 14.67 -10.36 13.98
CA HIS A 282 14.93 -8.99 13.52
C HIS A 282 16.42 -8.64 13.60
N ILE A 283 17.07 -8.88 14.73
CA ILE A 283 18.52 -8.64 14.88
C ILE A 283 19.30 -9.42 13.82
N LYS A 284 18.98 -10.71 13.62
CA LYS A 284 19.65 -11.53 12.60
C LYS A 284 19.42 -10.99 11.17
N ALA A 285 18.25 -10.45 10.87
CA ALA A 285 17.97 -9.85 9.57
C ALA A 285 18.78 -8.55 9.38
N SER A 286 18.90 -7.73 10.43
CA SER A 286 19.72 -6.51 10.43
C SER A 286 21.22 -6.78 10.33
N GLU A 287 21.70 -7.95 10.79
CA GLU A 287 23.12 -8.34 10.67
C GLU A 287 23.58 -8.65 9.24
N LEU A 288 22.66 -8.80 8.28
CA LEU A 288 22.99 -9.00 6.86
C LEU A 288 23.37 -7.69 6.14
N GLU A 289 23.39 -6.58 6.87
CA GLU A 289 23.93 -5.29 6.43
C GLU A 289 25.47 -5.39 6.25
N ASP A 290 26.05 -4.61 5.33
CA ASP A 290 27.51 -4.43 5.09
C ASP A 290 28.27 -5.28 4.03
N ARG A 291 27.67 -5.86 2.98
CA ARG A 291 28.51 -6.53 1.95
C ARG A 291 28.28 -6.23 0.47
N VAL A 292 27.26 -5.49 0.05
CA VAL A 292 26.97 -5.34 -1.39
C VAL A 292 26.45 -3.95 -1.74
N VAL A 293 26.76 -3.48 -2.95
CA VAL A 293 26.30 -2.21 -3.53
C VAL A 293 24.79 -2.32 -3.80
N CYS A 294 23.97 -2.06 -2.78
CA CYS A 294 22.52 -1.98 -2.91
C CYS A 294 22.06 -0.52 -2.76
N SER A 295 21.28 -0.03 -3.72
CA SER A 295 20.81 1.36 -3.73
C SER A 295 19.65 1.60 -2.75
N THR A 296 18.84 0.57 -2.48
CA THR A 296 17.73 0.64 -1.50
C THR A 296 17.59 -0.71 -0.79
N PRO A 297 18.30 -0.94 0.32
CA PRO A 297 18.31 -2.22 1.01
C PRO A 297 17.03 -2.45 1.81
N VAL A 298 16.67 -3.71 1.99
CA VAL A 298 15.54 -4.16 2.84
C VAL A 298 15.98 -5.35 3.69
N PHE A 299 15.29 -5.61 4.80
CA PHE A 299 15.74 -6.55 5.85
C PHE A 299 14.69 -7.62 6.15
N PRO A 300 14.27 -8.39 5.12
CA PRO A 300 13.25 -9.39 5.29
C PRO A 300 13.71 -10.42 6.30
N TRP A 301 12.81 -10.75 7.22
CA TRP A 301 13.11 -11.78 8.21
C TRP A 301 13.34 -13.12 7.52
N PHE A 302 14.29 -13.89 8.07
CA PHE A 302 14.70 -15.20 7.54
C PHE A 302 15.44 -15.16 6.19
N ALA A 303 15.79 -13.98 5.69
CA ALA A 303 16.71 -13.86 4.57
C ALA A 303 18.05 -14.54 4.89
N VAL A 304 18.63 -15.13 3.85
CA VAL A 304 19.96 -15.77 3.91
C VAL A 304 20.98 -14.95 3.14
N GLN A 305 20.54 -14.27 2.07
CA GLN A 305 21.30 -13.34 1.27
C GLN A 305 20.83 -11.89 1.51
N PRO A 306 21.68 -10.90 1.24
CA PRO A 306 21.29 -9.50 1.20
C PRO A 306 20.08 -9.29 0.28
N SER A 307 19.12 -8.48 0.71
CA SER A 307 17.92 -8.19 -0.06
C SER A 307 17.91 -6.73 -0.48
N CYS A 308 17.65 -6.49 -1.77
CA CYS A 308 17.72 -5.16 -2.35
C CYS A 308 16.45 -4.85 -3.12
N LEU A 309 15.78 -3.75 -2.77
CA LEU A 309 14.55 -3.33 -3.43
C LEU A 309 14.81 -2.68 -4.78
N PHE A 310 15.83 -1.82 -4.81
CA PHE A 310 16.33 -1.17 -6.02
C PHE A 310 17.80 -1.48 -6.16
N LEU A 311 18.13 -2.16 -7.26
CA LEU A 311 19.50 -2.53 -7.61
C LEU A 311 19.95 -1.76 -8.86
N GLU A 312 21.10 -1.09 -8.74
CA GLU A 312 21.78 -0.42 -9.84
C GLU A 312 23.01 -1.24 -10.23
N PHE A 313 23.00 -1.81 -11.43
CA PHE A 313 24.15 -2.43 -12.07
C PHE A 313 24.79 -1.42 -13.02
N ASN A 314 25.81 -0.72 -12.52
CA ASN A 314 26.51 0.33 -13.26
C ASN A 314 27.90 -0.15 -13.67
N CYS A 315 28.06 -0.54 -14.94
CA CYS A 315 29.28 -1.13 -15.45
C CYS A 315 30.49 -0.18 -15.34
N GLU A 316 30.31 1.12 -15.55
CA GLU A 316 31.38 2.11 -15.42
C GLU A 316 31.89 2.21 -13.97
N LYS A 317 30.99 2.24 -12.99
CA LYS A 317 31.37 2.26 -11.56
C LYS A 317 32.01 0.96 -11.10
N LEU A 318 31.58 -0.17 -11.67
CA LEU A 318 32.04 -1.50 -11.29
C LEU A 318 33.30 -1.95 -12.06
N GLY A 319 33.65 -1.25 -13.15
CA GLY A 319 34.74 -1.66 -14.05
C GLY A 319 34.42 -2.92 -14.86
N LEU A 320 33.14 -3.12 -15.19
CA LEU A 320 32.59 -4.26 -15.94
C LEU A 320 32.15 -3.83 -17.34
N VAL A 321 31.77 -4.78 -18.20
CA VAL A 321 31.28 -4.48 -19.56
C VAL A 321 29.79 -4.80 -19.74
N GLY A 322 29.24 -5.67 -18.89
CA GLY A 322 27.85 -6.14 -18.95
C GLY A 322 27.70 -7.55 -19.54
N ALA A 323 28.77 -8.34 -19.54
CA ALA A 323 28.72 -9.72 -20.02
C ALA A 323 27.75 -10.56 -19.18
N GLU A 324 27.31 -11.68 -19.74
CA GLU A 324 26.26 -12.51 -19.13
C GLU A 324 26.69 -13.03 -17.75
N ASP A 325 27.92 -13.51 -17.63
CA ASP A 325 28.51 -14.01 -16.39
C ASP A 325 28.71 -12.90 -15.35
N GLU A 326 29.14 -11.71 -15.78
CA GLU A 326 29.28 -10.54 -14.90
C GLU A 326 27.95 -10.12 -14.27
N LEU A 327 26.89 -10.06 -15.09
CA LEU A 327 25.55 -9.69 -14.63
C LEU A 327 24.90 -10.81 -13.80
N ASP A 328 25.10 -12.08 -14.18
CA ASP A 328 24.60 -13.23 -13.42
C ASP A 328 25.23 -13.31 -12.02
N GLU A 329 26.56 -13.23 -11.93
CA GLU A 329 27.30 -13.26 -10.66
C GLU A 329 26.95 -12.06 -9.79
N PHE A 330 26.68 -10.90 -10.39
CA PHE A 330 26.21 -9.73 -9.66
C PHE A 330 24.82 -9.94 -9.05
N LEU A 331 23.88 -10.48 -9.83
CA LEU A 331 22.51 -10.74 -9.36
C LEU A 331 22.46 -11.88 -8.31
N GLU A 332 23.32 -12.89 -8.44
CA GLU A 332 23.41 -14.02 -7.50
C GLU A 332 23.78 -13.60 -6.06
N GLN A 333 24.39 -12.43 -5.89
CA GLN A 333 24.73 -11.89 -4.56
C GLN A 333 23.50 -11.49 -3.73
N PHE A 334 22.31 -11.41 -4.34
CA PHE A 334 21.10 -10.90 -3.71
C PHE A 334 19.96 -11.93 -3.68
N ASP A 335 19.05 -11.77 -2.73
CA ASP A 335 17.78 -12.50 -2.74
C ASP A 335 16.85 -11.90 -3.81
N GLU A 336 16.79 -12.58 -4.94
CA GLU A 336 15.99 -12.24 -6.13
C GLU A 336 14.50 -12.02 -5.83
N ARG A 337 13.97 -12.63 -4.76
CA ARG A 337 12.56 -12.51 -4.37
C ARG A 337 12.22 -11.12 -3.83
N HIS A 338 13.19 -10.29 -3.51
CA HIS A 338 12.92 -8.95 -2.98
C HIS A 338 13.31 -7.84 -3.97
N LEU A 339 13.86 -8.21 -5.12
CA LEU A 339 14.24 -7.25 -6.14
C LEU A 339 13.01 -6.68 -6.86
N GLY A 340 12.80 -5.38 -6.65
CA GLY A 340 11.66 -4.64 -7.16
C GLY A 340 11.95 -3.77 -8.37
N TYR A 341 13.18 -3.28 -8.49
CA TYR A 341 13.60 -2.44 -9.61
C TYR A 341 15.05 -2.75 -9.97
N LEU A 342 15.30 -3.03 -11.24
CA LEU A 342 16.63 -3.27 -11.78
C LEU A 342 16.98 -2.18 -12.79
N SER A 343 18.08 -1.47 -12.56
CA SER A 343 18.63 -0.49 -13.48
C SER A 343 20.01 -0.94 -13.97
N ILE A 344 20.15 -1.19 -15.27
CA ILE A 344 21.41 -1.54 -15.93
C ILE A 344 21.90 -0.29 -16.64
N ARG A 345 23.06 0.23 -16.24
CA ARG A 345 23.55 1.55 -16.67
C ARG A 345 24.98 1.51 -17.15
N HIS A 346 25.28 2.28 -18.20
CA HIS A 346 26.64 2.49 -18.71
C HIS A 346 27.35 1.19 -19.11
N CYS A 347 26.61 0.20 -19.60
CA CYS A 347 27.13 -1.12 -19.96
C CYS A 347 27.31 -1.22 -21.48
N PRO A 348 28.54 -1.22 -22.01
CA PRO A 348 28.78 -1.22 -23.46
C PRO A 348 28.55 -2.57 -24.14
N PHE A 349 28.30 -3.65 -23.39
CA PHE A 349 28.12 -4.99 -23.93
C PHE A 349 27.16 -5.82 -23.06
N VAL A 350 25.90 -5.42 -22.97
CA VAL A 350 24.87 -6.11 -22.19
C VAL A 350 24.49 -7.43 -22.87
N GLN A 351 24.73 -8.53 -22.17
CA GLN A 351 24.15 -9.84 -22.47
C GLN A 351 23.20 -10.21 -21.34
N MET A 352 21.89 -10.25 -21.63
CA MET A 352 20.89 -10.46 -20.58
C MET A 352 20.90 -11.93 -20.11
N PRO A 353 21.17 -12.22 -18.81
CA PRO A 353 21.25 -13.59 -18.32
C PRO A 353 19.86 -14.20 -18.10
N PRO A 354 19.72 -15.53 -18.27
CA PRO A 354 18.46 -16.24 -17.99
C PRO A 354 17.95 -16.08 -16.55
N ARG A 355 18.83 -15.75 -15.60
CA ARG A 355 18.47 -15.47 -14.19
C ARG A 355 17.44 -14.35 -14.04
N ILE A 356 17.29 -13.46 -15.02
CA ILE A 356 16.24 -12.44 -14.97
C ILE A 356 14.84 -13.05 -14.74
N THR A 357 14.61 -14.28 -15.21
CA THR A 357 13.35 -15.02 -15.01
C THR A 357 13.07 -15.40 -13.54
N GLN A 358 14.07 -15.29 -12.66
CA GLN A 358 13.90 -15.54 -11.23
C GLN A 358 13.44 -14.28 -10.46
N LEU A 359 13.45 -13.11 -11.11
CA LEU A 359 13.10 -11.81 -10.51
C LEU A 359 11.58 -11.60 -10.43
N THR A 360 10.89 -12.47 -9.69
CA THR A 360 9.42 -12.53 -9.62
C THR A 360 8.71 -11.31 -9.02
N ASN A 361 9.43 -10.47 -8.28
CA ASN A 361 8.91 -9.23 -7.70
C ASN A 361 9.32 -7.97 -8.48
N LEU A 362 9.94 -8.12 -9.66
CA LEU A 362 10.35 -7.00 -10.49
C LEU A 362 9.12 -6.19 -10.93
N VAL A 363 9.15 -4.90 -10.62
CA VAL A 363 8.13 -3.91 -11.00
C VAL A 363 8.63 -3.01 -12.12
N GLY A 364 9.93 -2.70 -12.13
CA GLY A 364 10.54 -1.87 -13.17
C GLY A 364 11.87 -2.44 -13.65
N LEU A 365 12.10 -2.38 -14.96
CA LEU A 365 13.37 -2.66 -15.60
C LEU A 365 13.80 -1.45 -16.43
N LYS A 366 14.99 -0.91 -16.17
CA LYS A 366 15.57 0.20 -16.93
C LYS A 366 16.94 -0.17 -17.47
N LEU A 367 17.16 0.08 -18.75
CA LEU A 367 18.48 0.09 -19.38
C LEU A 367 18.79 1.52 -19.79
N TYR A 368 19.96 2.03 -19.39
CA TYR A 368 20.38 3.39 -19.65
C TYR A 368 21.80 3.48 -20.19
N LYS A 369 22.04 4.26 -21.26
CA LYS A 369 23.38 4.48 -21.85
C LYS A 369 24.16 3.16 -22.02
N SER A 370 23.51 2.17 -22.64
CA SER A 370 24.03 0.80 -22.70
C SER A 370 23.89 0.22 -24.11
N ALA A 371 24.59 -0.85 -24.42
CA ALA A 371 24.43 -1.55 -25.69
C ALA A 371 24.08 -3.02 -25.46
N VAL A 372 22.87 -3.41 -25.86
CA VAL A 372 22.40 -4.80 -25.81
C VAL A 372 23.00 -5.56 -26.96
N HIS A 373 23.92 -6.46 -26.63
CA HIS A 373 24.52 -7.38 -27.58
C HIS A 373 23.63 -8.62 -27.79
N SER A 374 23.09 -9.19 -26.71
CA SER A 374 22.17 -10.31 -26.76
C SER A 374 21.12 -10.23 -25.65
N TRP A 375 19.87 -10.49 -26.01
CA TRP A 375 18.77 -10.67 -25.06
C TRP A 375 17.83 -11.73 -25.65
N ASN A 376 18.18 -12.97 -25.33
CA ASN A 376 17.63 -14.17 -25.94
C ASN A 376 16.30 -14.59 -25.28
N ALA A 377 15.63 -15.57 -25.89
CA ALA A 377 14.34 -16.07 -25.42
C ALA A 377 14.36 -16.77 -24.03
N ASP A 378 15.50 -17.28 -23.58
CA ASP A 378 15.68 -17.87 -22.24
C ASP A 378 15.79 -16.80 -21.12
N ALA A 379 16.08 -15.56 -21.48
CA ALA A 379 16.02 -14.38 -20.62
C ALA A 379 14.77 -13.53 -20.89
N ALA A 380 13.68 -14.15 -21.38
CA ALA A 380 12.48 -13.42 -21.76
C ALA A 380 11.69 -12.86 -20.58
N LEU A 381 11.07 -11.71 -20.79
CA LEU A 381 10.05 -11.19 -19.90
C LEU A 381 8.74 -11.92 -20.17
N THR A 382 8.17 -12.53 -19.13
CA THR A 382 6.94 -13.32 -19.19
C THR A 382 5.99 -12.96 -18.03
N SER A 383 4.69 -13.15 -18.22
CA SER A 383 3.67 -12.97 -17.18
C SER A 383 3.83 -13.98 -16.05
N THR A 384 4.34 -15.17 -16.38
CA THR A 384 4.65 -16.23 -15.41
C THR A 384 5.78 -15.82 -14.47
N ASP A 385 6.88 -15.32 -15.04
CA ASP A 385 8.10 -15.03 -14.29
C ASP A 385 8.09 -13.60 -13.72
N HIS A 386 7.37 -12.67 -14.34
CA HIS A 386 7.34 -11.25 -13.98
C HIS A 386 5.90 -10.71 -13.82
N PRO A 387 5.07 -11.29 -12.92
CA PRO A 387 3.66 -10.91 -12.77
C PRO A 387 3.45 -9.46 -12.30
N ASN A 388 4.48 -8.88 -11.67
CA ASN A 388 4.45 -7.54 -11.08
C ASN A 388 5.08 -6.46 -11.97
N LEU A 389 5.58 -6.79 -13.16
CA LEU A 389 6.25 -5.82 -14.03
C LEU A 389 5.25 -4.78 -14.54
N ARG A 390 5.56 -3.49 -14.37
CA ARG A 390 4.71 -2.34 -14.74
C ARG A 390 5.44 -1.32 -15.62
N LEU A 391 6.76 -1.25 -15.54
CA LEU A 391 7.58 -0.27 -16.24
C LEU A 391 8.77 -0.94 -16.96
N LEU A 392 8.95 -0.63 -18.23
CA LEU A 392 10.13 -0.99 -19.03
C LEU A 392 10.67 0.25 -19.73
N ILE A 393 11.90 0.65 -19.43
CA ILE A 393 12.56 1.81 -20.05
C ILE A 393 13.88 1.39 -20.70
N LEU A 394 14.03 1.67 -21.99
CA LEU A 394 15.30 1.60 -22.71
C LEU A 394 15.64 3.00 -23.20
N ALA A 395 16.59 3.67 -22.55
CA ALA A 395 16.97 5.04 -22.85
C ALA A 395 18.45 5.14 -23.22
N ASP A 396 18.75 5.69 -24.40
CA ASP A 396 20.10 5.74 -24.95
C ASP A 396 20.71 4.33 -25.08
N VAL A 397 19.91 3.40 -25.63
CA VAL A 397 20.27 1.99 -25.75
C VAL A 397 20.54 1.63 -27.21
N HIS A 398 21.72 1.10 -27.47
CA HIS A 398 22.03 0.49 -28.75
C HIS A 398 21.64 -0.99 -28.76
N VAL A 399 20.92 -1.44 -29.77
CA VAL A 399 20.54 -2.85 -29.95
C VAL A 399 20.97 -3.32 -31.33
N THR A 400 21.45 -4.56 -31.43
CA THR A 400 21.80 -5.20 -32.71
C THR A 400 20.55 -5.52 -33.53
N GLU A 401 19.52 -6.00 -32.85
CA GLU A 401 18.19 -6.32 -33.37
C GLU A 401 17.14 -6.12 -32.28
N PHE A 402 15.86 -6.24 -32.62
CA PHE A 402 14.81 -6.20 -31.59
C PHE A 402 14.95 -7.40 -30.66
N PRO A 403 15.11 -7.22 -29.33
CA PRO A 403 15.37 -8.30 -28.38
C PRO A 403 14.35 -9.44 -28.44
N GLU A 404 14.80 -10.69 -28.61
CA GLU A 404 13.93 -11.87 -28.54
C GLU A 404 13.27 -12.01 -27.16
N GLY A 405 13.97 -11.62 -26.09
CA GLY A 405 13.42 -11.61 -24.74
C GLY A 405 12.22 -10.67 -24.54
N LEU A 406 11.96 -9.76 -25.49
CA LEU A 406 10.78 -8.89 -25.51
C LEU A 406 9.65 -9.40 -26.42
N LEU A 407 9.80 -10.60 -27.02
CA LEU A 407 8.89 -11.19 -28.00
C LEU A 407 8.21 -12.49 -27.51
N SER A 408 8.28 -12.77 -26.21
CA SER A 408 7.59 -13.92 -25.62
C SER A 408 6.10 -13.93 -25.95
N THR A 409 5.54 -15.12 -26.21
CA THR A 409 4.09 -15.30 -26.34
C THR A 409 3.36 -15.12 -25.01
N ASP A 410 4.06 -15.24 -23.90
CA ASP A 410 3.55 -14.98 -22.55
C ASP A 410 4.00 -13.60 -22.04
N PHE A 411 4.27 -12.63 -22.91
CA PHE A 411 4.78 -11.32 -22.50
C PHE A 411 3.87 -10.62 -21.44
N PRO A 412 4.41 -9.88 -20.45
CA PRO A 412 3.65 -9.30 -19.34
C PRO A 412 2.48 -8.42 -19.80
N GLN A 413 1.25 -8.89 -19.59
CA GLN A 413 0.04 -8.17 -20.01
C GLN A 413 -0.37 -7.03 -19.06
N GLU A 414 0.20 -7.00 -17.86
CA GLU A 414 -0.01 -5.94 -16.87
C GLU A 414 1.06 -4.82 -16.98
N LEU A 415 1.99 -4.92 -17.93
CA LEU A 415 2.98 -3.88 -18.20
C LEU A 415 2.25 -2.61 -18.68
N LEU A 416 2.41 -1.51 -17.94
CA LEU A 416 1.61 -0.30 -18.15
C LEU A 416 2.36 0.72 -19.00
N ASP A 417 3.68 0.77 -18.85
CA ASP A 417 4.51 1.81 -19.43
C ASP A 417 5.76 1.20 -20.08
N ILE A 418 5.91 1.48 -21.37
CA ILE A 418 6.97 0.92 -22.21
C ILE A 418 7.60 2.04 -23.01
N GLU A 419 8.90 2.25 -22.77
CA GLU A 419 9.61 3.38 -23.30
C GLU A 419 10.91 2.99 -23.99
N PHE A 420 11.12 3.56 -25.17
CA PHE A 420 12.31 3.47 -26.00
C PHE A 420 12.69 4.90 -26.40
N ILE A 421 13.81 5.40 -25.85
CA ILE A 421 14.27 6.75 -26.08
C ILE A 421 15.68 6.70 -26.66
N ARG A 422 15.92 7.41 -27.77
CA ARG A 422 17.23 7.41 -28.46
C ARG A 422 17.81 6.02 -28.71
N CYS A 423 16.95 5.07 -29.07
CA CYS A 423 17.40 3.75 -29.49
C CYS A 423 17.65 3.74 -31.01
N ASN A 424 18.48 2.83 -31.51
CA ASN A 424 18.83 2.74 -32.94
C ASN A 424 17.85 1.88 -33.77
N LEU A 425 16.66 1.58 -33.26
CA LEU A 425 15.65 0.78 -33.98
C LEU A 425 15.01 1.61 -35.09
N THR A 426 15.07 1.11 -36.32
CA THR A 426 14.49 1.77 -37.50
C THR A 426 13.05 1.35 -37.79
N ASP A 427 12.58 0.24 -37.19
CA ASP A 427 11.21 -0.26 -37.26
C ASP A 427 10.92 -1.19 -36.06
N LEU A 428 9.67 -1.59 -35.90
CA LEU A 428 9.19 -2.54 -34.89
C LEU A 428 8.69 -3.85 -35.51
N PRO A 429 8.76 -4.98 -34.80
CA PRO A 429 8.24 -6.26 -35.30
C PRO A 429 6.78 -6.17 -35.73
N SER A 430 6.46 -6.73 -36.91
CA SER A 430 5.13 -6.60 -37.52
C SER A 430 4.02 -7.31 -36.77
N ASN A 431 4.33 -8.16 -35.80
CA ASN A 431 3.38 -8.91 -34.97
C ASN A 431 3.47 -8.50 -33.49
N LEU A 432 4.07 -7.34 -33.18
CA LEU A 432 4.23 -6.86 -31.80
C LEU A 432 2.87 -6.74 -31.07
N ASP A 433 1.81 -6.39 -31.80
CA ASP A 433 0.43 -6.29 -31.32
C ASP A 433 -0.20 -7.62 -30.86
N GLU A 434 0.38 -8.75 -31.26
CA GLU A 434 -0.03 -10.06 -30.79
C GLU A 434 0.68 -10.47 -29.49
N ARG A 435 1.71 -9.73 -29.06
CA ARG A 435 2.56 -10.07 -27.90
C ARG A 435 2.39 -9.05 -26.78
N TRP A 436 2.53 -7.76 -27.08
CA TRP A 436 2.55 -6.70 -26.09
C TRP A 436 1.14 -6.33 -25.59
N PRO A 437 1.06 -5.77 -24.36
CA PRO A 437 -0.22 -5.38 -23.77
C PRO A 437 -0.90 -4.28 -24.58
N LYS A 438 -2.22 -4.43 -24.75
CA LYS A 438 -3.06 -3.36 -25.27
C LYS A 438 -3.28 -2.28 -24.21
N ARG A 439 -3.45 -1.04 -24.67
CA ARG A 439 -3.71 0.13 -23.80
C ARG A 439 -2.57 0.47 -22.83
N ALA A 440 -1.34 0.08 -23.14
CA ALA A 440 -0.16 0.60 -22.47
C ALA A 440 0.10 2.06 -22.87
N VAL A 441 0.88 2.75 -22.06
CA VAL A 441 1.60 3.98 -22.43
C VAL A 441 2.83 3.55 -23.22
N LEU A 442 2.98 4.10 -24.43
CA LEU A 442 4.08 3.76 -25.34
C LEU A 442 4.88 5.02 -25.67
N VAL A 443 6.13 5.09 -25.24
CA VAL A 443 7.01 6.22 -25.52
C VAL A 443 8.12 5.76 -26.47
N PHE A 444 8.13 6.30 -27.69
CA PHE A 444 9.14 6.00 -28.71
C PHE A 444 9.72 7.31 -29.22
N GLU A 445 10.69 7.87 -28.50
CA GLU A 445 11.20 9.22 -28.76
C GLU A 445 12.62 9.21 -29.30
N HIS A 446 12.92 10.14 -30.19
CA HIS A 446 14.22 10.19 -30.88
C HIS A 446 14.59 8.90 -31.61
N MET A 447 13.59 8.22 -32.17
CA MET A 447 13.81 6.97 -32.90
C MET A 447 14.15 7.27 -34.36
N PRO A 448 15.11 6.54 -34.99
CA PRO A 448 15.45 6.71 -36.40
C PRO A 448 14.43 6.04 -37.34
N PHE A 449 13.14 6.15 -37.02
CA PHE A 449 12.07 5.62 -37.84
C PHE A 449 12.04 6.34 -39.19
N GLN A 450 11.81 5.58 -40.26
CA GLN A 450 11.62 6.13 -41.60
C GLN A 450 10.15 6.44 -41.89
N THR A 451 9.26 5.69 -41.26
CA THR A 451 7.80 5.79 -41.41
C THR A 451 7.13 5.44 -40.09
N PHE A 452 5.85 5.76 -39.95
CA PHE A 452 5.06 5.36 -38.78
C PHE A 452 4.98 3.82 -38.62
N PRO A 453 5.37 3.24 -37.46
CA PRO A 453 5.27 1.80 -37.24
C PRO A 453 3.81 1.33 -37.07
N LEU A 454 3.25 0.63 -38.05
CA LEU A 454 1.83 0.23 -38.06
C LEU A 454 1.44 -0.75 -36.93
N ALA A 455 2.42 -1.43 -36.31
CA ALA A 455 2.18 -2.26 -35.14
C ALA A 455 1.62 -1.45 -33.96
N LEU A 456 2.05 -0.19 -33.80
CA LEU A 456 1.57 0.70 -32.74
C LEU A 456 0.09 1.02 -32.89
N THR A 457 -0.41 1.14 -34.12
CA THR A 457 -1.83 1.33 -34.40
C THR A 457 -2.66 0.13 -33.96
N ARG A 458 -2.19 -1.10 -34.23
CA ARG A 458 -2.91 -2.32 -33.87
C ARG A 458 -2.85 -2.64 -32.37
N LEU A 459 -1.79 -2.20 -31.68
CA LEU A 459 -1.67 -2.28 -30.22
C LEU A 459 -2.75 -1.51 -29.48
N GLN A 460 -3.30 -0.45 -30.10
CA GLN A 460 -4.29 0.44 -29.48
C GLN A 460 -3.82 0.95 -28.10
N PRO A 461 -2.73 1.73 -28.05
CA PRO A 461 -2.20 2.26 -26.80
C PRO A 461 -3.20 3.19 -26.10
N ALA A 462 -3.07 3.32 -24.78
CA ALA A 462 -3.80 4.34 -24.04
C ALA A 462 -3.21 5.71 -24.33
N SER A 463 -1.90 5.75 -24.60
CA SER A 463 -1.14 6.95 -24.80
C SER A 463 0.10 6.67 -25.62
N ILE A 464 0.50 7.62 -26.47
CA ILE A 464 1.68 7.42 -27.30
C ILE A 464 2.49 8.71 -27.49
N SER A 465 3.81 8.61 -27.33
CA SER A 465 4.75 9.64 -27.80
C SER A 465 5.61 9.09 -28.91
N LEU A 466 5.73 9.85 -29.99
CA LEU A 466 6.64 9.61 -31.11
C LEU A 466 7.49 10.87 -31.38
N ALA A 467 7.75 11.68 -30.36
CA ALA A 467 8.48 12.93 -30.49
C ALA A 467 9.85 12.72 -31.15
N MET A 468 10.22 13.65 -32.03
CA MET A 468 11.54 13.71 -32.68
C MET A 468 11.95 12.41 -33.41
N SER A 469 10.98 11.70 -34.00
CA SER A 469 11.21 10.39 -34.64
C SER A 469 11.09 10.42 -36.17
N ASN A 470 11.25 11.61 -36.78
CA ASN A 470 11.23 11.83 -38.23
C ASN A 470 9.95 11.32 -38.94
N ILE A 471 8.81 11.38 -38.27
CA ILE A 471 7.52 10.92 -38.81
C ILE A 471 6.88 12.03 -39.66
N ASP A 472 6.62 11.77 -40.93
CA ASP A 472 5.95 12.74 -41.82
C ASP A 472 4.42 12.55 -41.91
N THR A 473 3.96 11.35 -41.61
CA THR A 473 2.58 10.91 -41.80
C THR A 473 2.10 10.06 -40.61
N VAL A 474 0.85 10.30 -40.19
CA VAL A 474 0.19 9.54 -39.12
C VAL A 474 -0.99 8.79 -39.72
N PRO A 475 -1.11 7.46 -39.53
CA PRO A 475 -2.24 6.69 -40.03
C PRO A 475 -3.58 7.16 -39.44
N ALA A 476 -4.64 7.16 -40.25
CA ALA A 476 -5.97 7.57 -39.80
C ALA A 476 -6.51 6.64 -38.70
N GLU A 477 -6.17 5.36 -38.78
CA GLU A 477 -6.54 4.33 -37.83
C GLU A 477 -5.99 4.61 -36.42
N MET A 478 -4.86 5.32 -36.28
CA MET A 478 -4.35 5.74 -34.98
C MET A 478 -5.31 6.74 -34.32
N MET A 479 -5.93 7.61 -35.11
CA MET A 479 -6.92 8.58 -34.63
C MET A 479 -8.29 7.94 -34.33
N ASP A 480 -8.54 6.71 -34.81
CA ASP A 480 -9.76 5.95 -34.51
C ASP A 480 -9.66 5.08 -33.23
N ASN A 481 -8.51 5.12 -32.54
CA ASN A 481 -8.34 4.40 -31.29
C ASN A 481 -9.22 4.98 -30.17
N MET A 482 -10.25 4.24 -29.76
CA MET A 482 -11.20 4.65 -28.72
C MET A 482 -10.61 4.72 -27.31
N PHE A 483 -9.41 4.16 -27.11
CA PHE A 483 -8.70 4.13 -25.82
C PHE A 483 -7.58 5.16 -25.74
N LEU A 484 -7.26 5.84 -26.85
CA LEU A 484 -6.20 6.84 -26.87
C LEU A 484 -6.63 8.12 -26.14
N TYR A 485 -5.89 8.49 -25.11
CA TYR A 485 -6.13 9.67 -24.28
C TYR A 485 -5.25 10.85 -24.69
N TYR A 486 -3.96 10.62 -24.95
CA TYR A 486 -3.03 11.65 -25.37
C TYR A 486 -2.01 11.14 -26.40
N ILE A 487 -1.60 12.04 -27.29
CA ILE A 487 -0.58 11.79 -28.30
C ILE A 487 0.41 12.94 -28.39
N VAL A 488 1.70 12.63 -28.45
CA VAL A 488 2.81 13.59 -28.58
C VAL A 488 3.58 13.30 -29.88
N LEU A 489 3.65 14.28 -30.77
CA LEU A 489 4.25 14.18 -32.11
C LEU A 489 5.26 15.30 -32.37
N ASN A 490 5.74 15.93 -31.31
CA ASN A 490 6.58 17.13 -31.37
C ASN A 490 7.84 16.93 -32.21
N GLY A 491 8.29 17.98 -32.90
CA GLY A 491 9.55 17.99 -33.65
C GLY A 491 9.60 17.06 -34.87
N ASN A 492 8.46 16.55 -35.32
CA ASN A 492 8.34 15.72 -36.52
C ASN A 492 7.96 16.55 -37.77
N PRO A 493 8.37 16.17 -38.98
CA PRO A 493 8.07 16.89 -40.23
C PRO A 493 6.62 16.70 -40.74
N ILE A 494 5.65 16.68 -39.83
CA ILE A 494 4.23 16.43 -40.13
C ILE A 494 3.62 17.67 -40.78
N LYS A 495 3.13 17.52 -42.01
CA LYS A 495 2.48 18.61 -42.77
C LYS A 495 0.97 18.61 -42.67
N THR A 496 0.38 17.43 -42.46
CA THR A 496 -1.07 17.22 -42.39
C THR A 496 -1.39 16.15 -41.37
N LEU A 497 -2.43 16.35 -40.59
CA LEU A 497 -3.00 15.31 -39.73
C LEU A 497 -4.15 14.60 -40.46
N PRO A 498 -4.34 13.29 -40.24
CA PRO A 498 -5.45 12.57 -40.86
C PRO A 498 -6.80 13.03 -40.28
N SER A 499 -7.84 12.90 -41.08
CA SER A 499 -9.23 12.92 -40.60
C SER A 499 -9.57 11.52 -40.10
N PRO A 500 -10.03 11.33 -38.84
CA PRO A 500 -10.45 10.04 -38.32
C PRO A 500 -11.62 9.53 -39.14
N VAL A 501 -11.70 8.20 -39.27
CA VAL A 501 -12.77 7.55 -40.00
C VAL A 501 -14.04 7.49 -39.12
N SER A 502 -13.90 7.62 -37.79
CA SER A 502 -14.98 7.49 -36.80
C SER A 502 -15.08 8.67 -35.82
N LEU A 503 -16.30 8.99 -35.38
CA LEU A 503 -16.61 10.07 -34.42
C LEU A 503 -16.40 9.69 -32.93
N GLY A 504 -15.76 8.54 -32.66
CA GLY A 504 -15.77 7.88 -31.34
C GLY A 504 -14.53 8.06 -30.46
N THR A 505 -13.54 8.82 -30.92
CA THR A 505 -12.25 8.98 -30.23
C THR A 505 -12.39 9.70 -28.89
N ARG A 506 -11.76 9.17 -27.83
CA ARG A 506 -11.73 9.76 -26.47
C ARG A 506 -10.46 10.57 -26.20
N MET A 507 -9.73 10.94 -27.25
CA MET A 507 -8.51 11.71 -27.14
C MET A 507 -8.83 13.09 -26.55
N TYR A 508 -8.08 13.46 -25.51
CA TYR A 508 -8.27 14.72 -24.79
C TYR A 508 -7.18 15.74 -25.14
N TRP A 509 -5.95 15.27 -25.41
CA TRP A 509 -4.79 16.11 -25.61
C TRP A 509 -3.94 15.65 -26.82
N LEU A 510 -3.49 16.62 -27.61
CA LEU A 510 -2.61 16.45 -28.77
C LEU A 510 -1.46 17.45 -28.67
N SER A 511 -0.22 16.98 -28.73
CA SER A 511 0.97 17.84 -28.81
C SER A 511 1.66 17.65 -30.16
N ILE A 512 1.80 18.74 -30.91
CA ILE A 512 2.37 18.82 -32.27
C ILE A 512 3.32 20.02 -32.39
N ILE A 513 3.97 20.38 -31.29
CA ILE A 513 4.90 21.50 -31.19
C ILE A 513 6.05 21.31 -32.17
N SER A 514 6.45 22.38 -32.85
CA SER A 514 7.56 22.39 -33.82
C SER A 514 7.40 21.35 -34.95
N THR A 515 6.17 21.15 -35.42
CA THR A 515 5.87 20.41 -36.65
C THR A 515 5.68 21.35 -37.85
N GLU A 516 5.58 20.80 -39.06
CA GLU A 516 5.33 21.56 -40.30
C GLU A 516 3.83 21.77 -40.61
N LEU A 517 2.96 21.60 -39.61
CA LEU A 517 1.52 21.62 -39.80
C LEU A 517 1.03 23.03 -40.19
N SER A 518 0.38 23.15 -41.35
CA SER A 518 -0.17 24.42 -41.84
C SER A 518 -1.67 24.59 -41.58
N SER A 519 -2.39 23.51 -41.33
CA SER A 519 -3.83 23.52 -41.11
C SER A 519 -4.27 22.37 -40.22
N LEU A 520 -5.24 22.64 -39.36
CA LEU A 520 -5.85 21.64 -38.49
C LEU A 520 -7.22 21.23 -39.04
N PRO A 521 -7.47 19.94 -39.33
CA PRO A 521 -8.79 19.46 -39.72
C PRO A 521 -9.87 19.75 -38.66
N ALA A 522 -11.12 19.96 -39.12
CA ALA A 522 -12.20 20.46 -38.27
C ALA A 522 -12.50 19.59 -37.04
N HIS A 523 -12.32 18.27 -37.11
CA HIS A 523 -12.65 17.39 -35.98
C HIS A 523 -11.72 17.59 -34.78
N TYR A 524 -10.48 18.06 -34.96
CA TYR A 524 -9.58 18.30 -33.83
C TYR A 524 -10.07 19.46 -32.94
N SER A 525 -11.00 20.31 -33.42
CA SER A 525 -11.59 21.37 -32.58
C SER A 525 -12.39 20.85 -31.38
N GLN A 526 -12.67 19.54 -31.31
CA GLN A 526 -13.37 18.90 -30.19
C GLN A 526 -12.44 18.49 -29.03
N LEU A 527 -11.12 18.53 -29.23
CA LEU A 527 -10.14 18.20 -28.19
C LEU A 527 -10.14 19.25 -27.08
N ILE A 528 -9.78 18.82 -25.86
CA ILE A 528 -9.68 19.71 -24.70
C ILE A 528 -8.50 20.65 -24.84
N SER A 529 -7.34 20.13 -25.24
CA SER A 529 -6.12 20.92 -25.46
C SER A 529 -5.34 20.42 -26.67
N ILE A 530 -4.73 21.37 -27.40
CA ILE A 530 -3.81 21.13 -28.51
C ILE A 530 -2.63 22.06 -28.35
N ASP A 531 -1.43 21.51 -28.18
CA ASP A 531 -0.21 22.30 -28.12
C ASP A 531 0.43 22.30 -29.51
N ALA A 532 0.42 23.46 -30.17
CA ALA A 532 0.87 23.61 -31.55
C ALA A 532 1.89 24.73 -31.73
N GLY A 533 2.60 25.10 -30.65
CA GLY A 533 3.66 26.09 -30.66
C GLY A 533 4.68 25.86 -31.78
N ASN A 534 5.23 26.93 -32.35
CA ASN A 534 6.22 26.90 -33.43
C ASN A 534 5.77 26.18 -34.73
N THR A 535 4.46 26.08 -35.00
CA THR A 535 3.94 25.55 -36.28
C THR A 535 3.58 26.67 -37.27
N PRO A 536 3.58 26.40 -38.59
CA PRO A 536 3.02 27.33 -39.58
C PRO A 536 1.54 27.67 -39.31
N TYR A 537 0.75 26.72 -38.79
CA TYR A 537 -0.63 26.92 -38.36
C TYR A 537 -0.75 27.99 -37.27
N CYS A 538 0.03 27.87 -36.18
CA CYS A 538 0.03 28.88 -35.12
C CYS A 538 0.56 30.23 -35.61
N THR A 539 1.55 30.25 -36.52
CA THR A 539 2.03 31.49 -37.13
C THR A 539 0.89 32.22 -37.86
N ALA A 540 0.08 31.50 -38.63
CA ALA A 540 -1.07 32.07 -39.32
C ALA A 540 -2.18 32.54 -38.34
N LEU A 541 -2.46 31.76 -37.30
CA LEU A 541 -3.45 32.12 -36.25
C LEU A 541 -3.06 33.42 -35.54
N LEU A 542 -1.82 33.51 -35.07
CA LEU A 542 -1.30 34.69 -34.37
C LEU A 542 -1.30 35.92 -35.28
N ALA A 543 -0.94 35.78 -36.57
CA ALA A 543 -1.01 36.87 -37.55
C ALA A 543 -2.45 37.34 -37.79
N SER A 544 -3.43 36.43 -37.75
CA SER A 544 -4.85 36.74 -37.91
C SER A 544 -5.54 37.25 -36.64
N SER A 545 -4.83 37.32 -35.50
CA SER A 545 -5.40 37.62 -34.17
C SER A 545 -6.56 36.70 -33.76
N VAL A 546 -6.56 35.46 -34.26
CA VAL A 546 -7.54 34.42 -33.91
C VAL A 546 -6.87 33.46 -32.92
N THR A 547 -7.46 33.31 -31.74
CA THR A 547 -7.02 32.33 -30.73
C THR A 547 -8.12 31.31 -30.49
N PRO A 548 -8.04 30.11 -31.10
CA PRO A 548 -8.95 29.02 -30.78
C PRO A 548 -8.84 28.70 -29.29
N LYS A 549 -9.98 28.47 -28.63
CA LYS A 549 -10.02 28.28 -27.17
C LYS A 549 -9.22 27.06 -26.68
N ASN A 550 -9.03 26.07 -27.54
CA ASN A 550 -8.40 24.79 -27.23
C ASN A 550 -7.02 24.61 -27.91
N VAL A 551 -6.46 25.64 -28.55
CA VAL A 551 -5.14 25.59 -29.18
C VAL A 551 -4.19 26.52 -28.43
N ASP A 552 -3.14 25.95 -27.86
CA ASP A 552 -2.02 26.70 -27.32
C ASP A 552 -0.93 26.89 -28.39
N CYS A 553 -0.64 28.15 -28.68
CA CYS A 553 0.40 28.57 -29.62
C CYS A 553 1.64 29.15 -28.91
N ALA A 554 1.72 29.05 -27.58
CA ALA A 554 2.88 29.48 -26.83
C ALA A 554 4.16 28.75 -27.30
N SER A 555 5.27 29.49 -27.34
CA SER A 555 6.58 28.90 -27.61
C SER A 555 7.01 28.07 -26.41
N SER A 556 6.99 26.75 -26.55
CA SER A 556 7.45 25.83 -25.50
C SER A 556 8.98 25.72 -25.47
N PRO A 557 9.60 25.63 -24.27
CA PRO A 557 11.02 25.32 -24.14
C PRO A 557 11.32 23.90 -24.66
N PRO A 558 12.57 23.61 -25.06
CA PRO A 558 12.95 22.29 -25.59
C PRO A 558 12.63 21.11 -24.66
N SER A 559 12.51 21.33 -23.35
CA SER A 559 12.15 20.31 -22.35
C SER A 559 10.69 19.87 -22.41
N GLN A 560 9.82 20.58 -23.13
CA GLN A 560 8.42 20.21 -23.35
C GLN A 560 8.19 19.50 -24.69
N LEU A 561 9.27 19.23 -25.45
CA LEU A 561 9.15 18.51 -26.72
C LEU A 561 8.99 17.00 -26.51
N THR A 562 9.45 16.47 -25.39
CA THR A 562 9.49 15.04 -25.07
C THR A 562 8.72 14.76 -23.78
N MET A 563 8.18 13.55 -23.65
CA MET A 563 7.65 12.99 -22.41
C MET A 563 8.80 12.50 -21.51
N PHE A 564 9.93 12.09 -22.11
CA PHE A 564 11.12 11.75 -21.34
C PHE A 564 11.89 13.03 -20.91
N PRO A 565 12.27 13.20 -19.63
CA PRO A 565 12.94 14.39 -19.13
C PRO A 565 14.32 14.58 -19.75
N LYS A 566 14.63 15.82 -20.13
CA LYS A 566 15.89 16.15 -20.81
C LYS A 566 17.09 16.08 -19.88
N GLU A 567 16.90 16.33 -18.59
CA GLU A 567 17.93 16.28 -17.55
C GLU A 567 18.52 14.87 -17.45
N GLU A 568 17.67 13.85 -17.49
CA GLU A 568 18.08 12.44 -17.46
C GLU A 568 18.92 12.04 -18.66
N LEU A 569 18.73 12.69 -19.81
CA LEU A 569 19.43 12.36 -21.04
C LEU A 569 20.86 12.91 -21.08
N ASN A 570 21.21 13.87 -20.21
CA ASN A 570 22.51 14.54 -20.19
C ASN A 570 23.41 14.09 -19.03
N GLU A 571 22.85 13.48 -17.98
CA GLU A 571 23.59 12.76 -16.91
C GLU A 571 24.03 11.40 -17.40
#